data_AF-A0A8T8WWE1-F1
#
_entry.id   AF-A0A8T8WWE1-F1
#
_cell.length_a   1.000
_cell.length_b   1.000
_cell.length_c   1.000
_cell.angle_alpha   90.00
_cell.angle_beta   90.00
_cell.angle_gamma   90.00
#
_symmetry.space_group_name_H-M   'P 1'
#
loop_
_entity.id
_entity.type
_entity.pdbx_description
1 polymer ?
#
loop_
_entity_poly.entity_id
_entity_poly.type
_entity_poly.pdbx_seq_one_letter_code
_entity_poly.pdbx_strand_id
1 'polypeptide(L)'
;HRVLVSGKHLALASSYFKNMLRGTWKETTSHLATGPMGIAAEGWDLEALLIVLQVLHCQNSQIPRKLSLEMIAKIAVVADYYQCKEALGFFSQTWLDSMDQKPPSTYCRDLLLWIWISWFFGRQSQFRQTTSAAASRSTSPLIAIPGLIKEKRTTAIANILQQLHGKLDRLLRSTSCTFECSSMMYGALSTRMHSSGLLYPRPVAPFLGISHEKLVQQVLSFEPPKWWSAPTMYDNRPHGCSWSSFKPLVGNSNTVISGLDLSKMGTLCTKNKTDIVVAS
;
A
#
# COMPACT_ATOMS: atom_id res chain seq x y z
N HIS A 1 -1.52 29.62 20.00
CA HIS A 1 -1.43 30.65 18.95
C HIS A 1 -2.83 31.15 18.58
N ARG A 2 -2.97 32.41 18.13
CA ARG A 2 -4.22 32.94 17.57
C ARG A 2 -3.93 33.46 16.17
N VAL A 3 -4.73 33.06 15.19
CA VAL A 3 -4.59 33.44 13.79
C VAL A 3 -5.90 34.08 13.34
N LEU A 4 -5.84 35.30 12.84
CA LEU A 4 -7.01 35.98 12.30
C LEU A 4 -7.15 35.65 10.82
N VAL A 5 -8.33 35.21 10.42
CA VAL A 5 -8.64 34.76 9.06
C VAL A 5 -10.00 35.28 8.61
N SER A 6 -10.17 35.43 7.30
CA SER A 6 -11.41 35.88 6.68
C SER A 6 -12.38 34.71 6.50
N GLY A 7 -13.50 34.73 7.21
CA GLY A 7 -14.56 33.72 7.06
C GLY A 7 -15.10 33.60 5.63
N LYS A 8 -15.07 34.69 4.85
CA LYS A 8 -15.48 34.66 3.43
C LYS A 8 -14.55 33.81 2.58
N HIS A 9 -13.23 33.92 2.78
CA HIS A 9 -12.25 33.10 2.06
C HIS A 9 -12.37 31.63 2.45
N LEU A 10 -12.51 31.35 3.75
CA LEU A 10 -12.73 29.99 4.24
C LEU A 10 -14.00 29.37 3.63
N ALA A 11 -15.14 30.07 3.68
CA ALA A 11 -16.41 29.58 3.14
C ALA A 11 -16.40 29.41 1.61
N LEU A 12 -15.58 30.18 0.89
CA LEU A 12 -15.43 30.06 -0.56
C LEU A 12 -14.68 28.78 -0.93
N ALA A 13 -13.58 28.49 -0.22
CA ALA A 13 -12.63 27.44 -0.59
C ALA A 13 -12.83 26.10 0.16
N SER A 14 -13.74 26.04 1.14
CA SER A 14 -14.00 24.85 1.95
C SER A 14 -15.50 24.66 2.20
N SER A 15 -16.03 23.48 1.87
CA SER A 15 -17.41 23.10 2.20
C SER A 15 -17.62 22.97 3.71
N TYR A 16 -16.62 22.50 4.45
CA TYR A 16 -16.66 22.43 5.91
C TYR A 16 -16.90 23.81 6.53
N PHE A 17 -16.04 24.78 6.19
CA PHE A 17 -16.16 26.14 6.73
C PHE A 17 -17.43 26.83 6.21
N LYS A 18 -17.83 26.60 4.96
CA LYS A 18 -19.09 27.11 4.41
C LYS A 18 -20.30 26.65 5.23
N ASN A 19 -20.36 25.37 5.60
CA ASN A 19 -21.45 24.82 6.38
C ASN A 19 -21.42 25.32 7.83
N MET A 20 -20.24 25.35 8.44
CA MET A 20 -20.04 25.85 9.81
C MET A 20 -20.44 27.33 9.94
N LEU A 21 -20.07 28.16 8.97
CA LEU A 21 -20.37 29.60 8.97
C LEU A 21 -21.82 29.91 8.57
N ARG A 22 -22.50 29.02 7.81
CA ARG A 22 -23.93 29.17 7.47
C ARG A 22 -24.86 29.04 8.67
N GLY A 23 -24.58 28.10 9.59
CA GLY A 23 -25.40 27.91 10.80
C GLY A 23 -25.36 29.13 11.70
N THR A 24 -24.17 29.70 11.86
CA THR A 24 -23.97 30.93 12.63
C THR A 24 -24.57 32.14 11.94
N TRP A 25 -24.48 32.29 10.62
CA TRP A 25 -25.14 33.42 9.92
C TRP A 25 -26.66 33.45 10.08
N LYS A 26 -27.32 32.29 10.27
CA LYS A 26 -28.76 32.24 10.55
C LYS A 26 -29.08 32.63 11.99
N GLU A 27 -28.25 32.24 12.96
CA GLU A 27 -28.42 32.59 14.39
C GLU A 27 -27.96 34.02 14.75
N THR A 28 -27.06 34.62 13.97
CA THR A 28 -26.49 35.95 14.28
C THR A 28 -27.34 37.11 13.73
N THR A 29 -28.45 36.84 13.04
CA THR A 29 -29.36 37.90 12.57
C THR A 29 -30.10 38.60 13.71
N SER A 30 -30.12 38.03 14.92
CA SER A 30 -30.74 38.64 16.10
C SER A 30 -29.77 39.27 17.10
N HIS A 31 -28.47 38.95 17.06
CA HIS A 31 -27.46 39.55 17.94
C HIS A 31 -26.11 39.67 17.24
N LEU A 32 -25.76 40.88 16.80
CA LEU A 32 -24.42 41.25 16.33
C LEU A 32 -23.41 41.02 17.47
N ALA A 33 -22.76 39.86 17.49
CA ALA A 33 -21.56 39.66 18.29
C ALA A 33 -20.42 40.48 17.66
N THR A 34 -20.06 41.59 18.29
CA THR A 34 -19.14 42.63 17.77
C THR A 34 -17.65 42.20 17.78
N GLY A 35 -17.34 40.92 17.56
CA GLY A 35 -15.97 40.41 17.66
C GLY A 35 -15.66 39.20 16.76
N PRO A 36 -14.36 38.89 16.53
CA PRO A 36 -13.96 37.72 15.76
C PRO A 36 -14.46 36.42 16.39
N MET A 37 -15.05 35.55 15.58
CA MET A 37 -15.46 34.21 16.01
C MET A 37 -14.23 33.34 16.29
N GLY A 38 -14.17 32.75 17.49
CA GLY A 38 -13.14 31.78 17.84
C GLY A 38 -13.50 30.39 17.32
N ILE A 39 -12.63 29.79 16.50
CA ILE A 39 -12.72 28.39 16.09
C ILE A 39 -11.54 27.68 16.74
N ALA A 40 -11.82 26.67 17.57
CA ALA A 40 -10.77 25.85 18.16
C ALA A 40 -10.16 24.95 17.07
N ALA A 41 -8.85 25.00 16.93
CA ALA A 41 -8.08 24.16 16.02
C ALA A 41 -7.00 23.44 16.84
N GLU A 42 -7.33 22.26 17.34
CA GLU A 42 -6.48 21.43 18.20
C GLU A 42 -5.96 20.22 17.44
N GLY A 43 -4.77 19.74 17.81
CA GLY A 43 -4.15 18.54 17.22
C GLY A 43 -3.46 18.74 15.86
N TRP A 44 -3.49 19.96 15.31
CA TRP A 44 -2.81 20.27 14.04
C TRP A 44 -1.34 20.65 14.24
N ASP A 45 -0.51 20.24 13.29
CA ASP A 45 0.78 20.89 13.07
C ASP A 45 0.53 22.34 12.66
N LEU A 46 1.09 23.28 13.43
CA LEU A 46 0.82 24.70 13.27
C LEU A 46 1.26 25.22 11.90
N GLU A 47 2.41 24.78 11.40
CA GLU A 47 2.97 25.25 10.13
C GLU A 47 2.12 24.71 8.96
N ALA A 48 1.74 23.44 8.99
CA ALA A 48 0.85 22.86 7.99
C ALA A 48 -0.50 23.59 7.94
N LEU A 49 -1.09 23.89 9.10
CA LEU A 49 -2.34 24.65 9.19
C LEU A 49 -2.18 26.06 8.61
N LEU A 50 -1.09 26.76 8.95
CA LEU A 50 -0.82 28.10 8.44
C LEU A 50 -0.66 28.10 6.91
N ILE A 51 0.03 27.12 6.33
CA ILE A 51 0.17 27.01 4.87
C ILE A 51 -1.20 26.83 4.21
N VAL A 52 -2.05 25.94 4.75
CA VAL A 52 -3.42 25.77 4.23
C VAL A 52 -4.18 27.10 4.31
N LEU A 53 -4.16 27.78 5.45
CA LEU A 53 -4.84 29.06 5.60
C LEU A 53 -4.31 30.11 4.62
N GLN A 54 -3.00 30.20 4.39
CA GLN A 54 -2.40 31.10 3.41
C GLN A 54 -2.87 30.79 1.98
N VAL A 55 -2.97 29.50 1.61
CA VAL A 55 -3.53 29.07 0.33
C VAL A 55 -4.98 29.55 0.18
N LEU A 56 -5.82 29.31 1.20
CA LEU A 56 -7.23 29.72 1.17
C LEU A 56 -7.40 31.26 1.07
N HIS A 57 -6.41 32.03 1.52
CA HIS A 57 -6.39 33.49 1.47
C HIS A 57 -5.60 34.06 0.29
N CYS A 58 -5.18 33.24 -0.66
CA CYS A 58 -4.41 33.66 -1.84
C CYS A 58 -3.11 34.40 -1.50
N GLN A 59 -2.50 34.10 -0.36
CA GLN A 59 -1.25 34.73 0.11
C GLN A 59 -0.03 34.06 -0.52
N ASN A 60 -0.02 34.00 -1.86
CA ASN A 60 0.88 33.13 -2.63
C ASN A 60 2.37 33.40 -2.39
N SER A 61 2.74 34.65 -2.07
CA SER A 61 4.12 35.04 -1.76
C SER A 61 4.66 34.41 -0.47
N GLN A 62 3.78 33.98 0.43
CA GLN A 62 4.15 33.38 1.72
C GLN A 62 4.22 31.84 1.66
N ILE A 63 3.78 31.24 0.56
CA ILE A 63 3.72 29.79 0.42
C ILE A 63 5.09 29.26 0.01
N PRO A 64 5.71 28.36 0.80
CA PRO A 64 6.99 27.76 0.42
C PRO A 64 6.89 26.99 -0.89
N ARG A 65 7.89 27.12 -1.76
CA ARG A 65 7.94 26.38 -3.04
C ARG A 65 8.46 24.95 -2.88
N LYS A 66 9.22 24.68 -1.82
CA LYS A 66 9.78 23.38 -1.48
C LYS A 66 9.32 23.01 -0.08
N LEU A 67 8.83 21.77 0.06
CA LEU A 67 8.37 21.22 1.34
C LEU A 67 8.88 19.79 1.47
N SER A 68 9.05 19.33 2.72
CA SER A 68 9.35 17.93 2.99
C SER A 68 8.14 17.04 2.71
N LEU A 69 8.40 15.75 2.45
CA LEU A 69 7.36 14.72 2.31
C LEU A 69 6.37 14.74 3.50
N GLU A 70 6.91 14.86 4.71
CA GLU A 70 6.12 14.91 5.94
C GLU A 70 5.23 16.18 6.00
N MET A 71 5.75 17.34 5.63
CA MET A 71 4.96 18.58 5.63
C MET A 71 3.83 18.53 4.60
N ILE A 72 4.10 18.01 3.40
CA ILE A 72 3.07 17.83 2.36
C ILE A 72 1.98 16.87 2.86
N ALA A 73 2.37 15.79 3.55
CA ALA A 73 1.42 14.86 4.15
C ALA A 73 0.56 15.51 5.24
N LYS A 74 1.15 16.30 6.14
CA LYS A 74 0.43 17.07 7.17
C LYS A 74 -0.57 18.07 6.56
N ILE A 75 -0.15 18.80 5.52
CA ILE A 75 -1.03 19.70 4.75
C ILE A 75 -2.20 18.94 4.14
N ALA A 76 -1.95 17.76 3.56
CA ALA A 76 -3.00 16.91 3.01
C ALA A 76 -4.01 16.46 4.07
N VAL A 77 -3.57 16.11 5.29
CA VAL A 77 -4.49 15.76 6.40
C VAL A 77 -5.36 16.96 6.79
N VAL A 78 -4.76 18.14 6.95
CA VAL A 78 -5.50 19.38 7.26
C VAL A 78 -6.55 19.67 6.18
N ALA A 79 -6.15 19.57 4.90
CA ALA A 79 -7.03 19.88 3.78
C ALA A 79 -8.12 18.83 3.53
N ASP A 80 -7.86 17.56 3.87
CA ASP A 80 -8.88 16.51 3.86
C ASP A 80 -9.95 16.79 4.92
N TYR A 81 -9.52 17.08 6.16
CA TYR A 81 -10.42 17.38 7.27
C TYR A 81 -11.29 18.61 6.99
N TYR A 82 -10.66 19.72 6.57
CA TYR A 82 -11.38 20.94 6.25
C TYR A 82 -11.99 20.93 4.83
N GLN A 83 -11.94 19.80 4.11
CA GLN A 83 -12.57 19.64 2.79
C GLN A 83 -12.22 20.78 1.82
N CYS A 84 -10.93 21.06 1.66
CA CYS A 84 -10.41 22.14 0.82
C CYS A 84 -9.28 21.68 -0.11
N LYS A 85 -9.33 20.42 -0.54
CA LYS A 85 -8.35 19.80 -1.43
C LYS A 85 -8.16 20.57 -2.74
N GLU A 86 -9.26 21.07 -3.32
CA GLU A 86 -9.28 21.78 -4.60
C GLU A 86 -8.42 23.05 -4.56
N ALA A 87 -8.41 23.76 -3.42
CA ALA A 87 -7.60 24.96 -3.24
C ALA A 87 -6.09 24.67 -3.29
N LEU A 88 -5.68 23.44 -2.97
CA LEU A 88 -4.28 23.03 -3.01
C LEU A 88 -3.79 22.61 -4.40
N GLY A 89 -4.68 22.50 -5.40
CA GLY A 89 -4.36 21.86 -6.68
C GLY A 89 -3.07 22.37 -7.33
N PHE A 90 -2.94 23.69 -7.48
CA PHE A 90 -1.75 24.32 -8.07
C PHE A 90 -0.47 24.07 -7.25
N PHE A 91 -0.54 24.28 -5.93
CA PHE A 91 0.63 24.16 -5.06
C PHE A 91 1.11 22.73 -4.91
N SER A 92 0.18 21.77 -4.87
CA SER A 92 0.50 20.35 -4.77
C SER A 92 1.37 19.87 -5.92
N GLN A 93 1.14 20.38 -7.15
CA GLN A 93 2.00 20.07 -8.29
C GLN A 93 3.43 20.56 -8.04
N THR A 94 3.59 21.82 -7.64
CA THR A 94 4.90 22.43 -7.36
C THR A 94 5.66 21.71 -6.25
N TRP A 95 4.98 21.37 -5.15
CA TRP A 95 5.62 20.66 -4.04
C TRP A 95 6.05 19.25 -4.42
N LEU A 96 5.19 18.53 -5.14
CA LEU A 96 5.47 17.15 -5.55
C LEU A 96 6.58 17.07 -6.60
N ASP A 97 6.66 18.04 -7.52
CA ASP A 97 7.67 18.06 -8.58
C ASP A 97 9.03 18.58 -8.08
N SER A 98 9.03 19.38 -7.02
CA SER A 98 10.27 19.89 -6.40
C SER A 98 10.91 18.92 -5.41
N MET A 99 10.28 17.78 -5.14
CA MET A 99 10.87 16.74 -4.31
C MET A 99 12.00 16.02 -5.07
N ASP A 100 13.21 16.14 -4.54
CA ASP A 100 14.37 15.36 -5.01
C ASP A 100 14.27 13.87 -4.58
N GLN A 101 13.40 13.56 -3.61
CA GLN A 101 13.20 12.22 -3.08
C GLN A 101 12.29 11.39 -4.00
N LYS A 102 12.73 10.19 -4.35
CA LYS A 102 11.87 9.18 -5.01
C LYS A 102 11.16 8.31 -3.96
N PRO A 103 10.00 7.73 -4.29
CA PRO A 103 9.35 6.77 -3.40
C PRO A 103 10.29 5.65 -2.97
N PRO A 104 10.34 5.31 -1.66
CA PRO A 104 11.13 4.20 -1.17
C PRO A 104 10.74 2.89 -1.86
N SER A 105 11.74 2.04 -2.08
CA SER A 105 11.51 0.68 -2.56
C SER A 105 11.08 -0.26 -1.44
N THR A 106 11.40 0.05 -0.18
CA THR A 106 11.11 -0.77 1.00
C THR A 106 9.89 -0.26 1.77
N TYR A 107 9.26 -1.15 2.54
CA TYR A 107 8.17 -0.75 3.42
C TYR A 107 8.70 0.06 4.61
N CYS A 108 8.34 1.33 4.68
CA CYS A 108 8.71 2.26 5.74
C CYS A 108 7.67 3.39 5.90
N ARG A 109 7.84 4.26 6.91
CA ARG A 109 6.98 5.43 7.14
C ARG A 109 6.87 6.30 5.89
N ASP A 110 7.98 6.61 5.23
CA ASP A 110 7.98 7.43 4.02
C ASP A 110 7.16 6.80 2.90
N LEU A 111 7.19 5.48 2.73
CA LEU A 111 6.35 4.81 1.73
C LEU A 111 4.86 5.03 2.02
N LEU A 112 4.45 5.01 3.29
CA LEU A 112 3.08 5.31 3.70
C LEU A 112 2.69 6.74 3.38
N LEU A 113 3.58 7.70 3.66
CA LEU A 113 3.37 9.10 3.32
C LEU A 113 3.23 9.28 1.80
N TRP A 114 4.07 8.61 1.01
CA TRP A 114 3.97 8.60 -0.45
C TRP A 114 2.64 8.02 -0.96
N ILE A 115 2.16 6.92 -0.36
CA ILE A 115 0.83 6.36 -0.69
C ILE A 115 -0.26 7.38 -0.36
N TRP A 116 -0.22 7.98 0.84
CA TRP A 116 -1.19 8.97 1.29
C TRP A 116 -1.25 10.18 0.35
N ILE A 117 -0.13 10.85 0.09
CA ILE A 117 -0.12 12.05 -0.74
C ILE A 117 -0.45 11.75 -2.20
N SER A 118 -0.01 10.59 -2.72
CA SER A 118 -0.31 10.23 -4.11
C SER A 118 -1.78 9.87 -4.31
N TRP A 119 -2.41 9.28 -3.30
CA TRP A 119 -3.84 9.09 -3.26
C TRP A 119 -4.59 10.42 -3.14
N PHE A 120 -4.24 11.23 -2.13
CA PHE A 120 -4.91 12.48 -1.84
C PHE A 120 -4.84 13.45 -3.02
N PHE A 121 -3.67 13.63 -3.65
CA PHE A 121 -3.49 14.53 -4.80
C PHE A 121 -3.77 13.89 -6.17
N GLY A 122 -4.23 12.64 -6.24
CA GLY A 122 -4.63 12.01 -7.50
C GLY A 122 -3.48 11.63 -8.43
N ARG A 123 -2.29 11.34 -7.89
CA ARG A 123 -1.07 10.98 -8.62
C ARG A 123 -1.05 9.48 -8.95
N GLN A 124 -1.71 9.09 -10.04
CA GLN A 124 -1.90 7.68 -10.42
C GLN A 124 -0.59 6.88 -10.54
N SER A 125 0.45 7.42 -11.18
CA SER A 125 1.70 6.68 -11.39
C SER A 125 2.44 6.44 -10.07
N GLN A 126 2.59 7.48 -9.24
CA GLN A 126 3.20 7.36 -7.91
C GLN A 126 2.37 6.45 -6.99
N PHE A 127 1.04 6.57 -7.01
CA PHE A 127 0.15 5.71 -6.23
C PHE A 127 0.32 4.25 -6.64
N ARG A 128 0.28 3.94 -7.93
CA ARG A 128 0.47 2.56 -8.42
C ARG A 128 1.85 2.01 -8.03
N GLN A 129 2.91 2.82 -8.14
CA GLN A 129 4.27 2.39 -7.80
C GLN A 129 4.42 2.09 -6.31
N THR A 130 3.97 3.00 -5.45
CA THR A 130 4.11 2.92 -3.99
C THR A 130 3.26 1.79 -3.40
N THR A 131 2.03 1.64 -3.88
CA THR A 131 1.14 0.54 -3.48
C THR A 131 1.64 -0.83 -3.93
N SER A 132 2.27 -0.92 -5.12
CA SER A 132 2.97 -2.11 -5.60
C SER A 132 4.12 -2.51 -4.67
N ALA A 133 4.98 -1.55 -4.31
CA ALA A 133 6.08 -1.78 -3.39
C ALA A 133 5.58 -2.25 -2.02
N ALA A 134 4.55 -1.60 -1.47
CA ALA A 134 3.96 -1.98 -0.18
C ALA A 134 3.38 -3.40 -0.22
N ALA A 135 2.60 -3.76 -1.25
CA ALA A 135 2.03 -5.10 -1.39
C ALA A 135 3.12 -6.18 -1.50
N SER A 136 4.16 -5.91 -2.27
CA SER A 136 5.21 -6.89 -2.59
C SER A 136 6.18 -7.13 -1.43
N ARG A 137 6.51 -6.08 -0.67
CA ARG A 137 7.68 -6.07 0.22
C ARG A 137 7.38 -5.93 1.69
N SER A 138 6.16 -5.55 2.06
CA SER A 138 5.78 -5.50 3.47
C SER A 138 5.87 -6.90 4.09
N THR A 139 6.24 -6.96 5.36
CA THR A 139 6.26 -8.17 6.19
C THR A 139 5.25 -8.11 7.33
N SER A 140 4.80 -6.91 7.70
CA SER A 140 3.81 -6.66 8.76
C SER A 140 2.41 -6.39 8.17
N PRO A 141 1.30 -6.61 8.92
CA PRO A 141 -0.01 -6.16 8.52
C PRO A 141 0.05 -4.65 8.33
N LEU A 142 -0.39 -4.20 7.17
CA LEU A 142 -0.38 -2.80 6.82
C LEU A 142 -1.49 -2.11 7.62
N ILE A 143 -1.18 -1.64 8.83
CA ILE A 143 -2.17 -1.05 9.75
C ILE A 143 -2.73 0.28 9.19
N ALA A 144 -1.93 1.02 8.41
CA ALA A 144 -2.25 2.37 7.93
C ALA A 144 -2.49 2.48 6.42
N ILE A 145 -2.61 1.36 5.70
CA ILE A 145 -2.80 1.35 4.25
C ILE A 145 -4.22 0.89 3.92
N PRO A 146 -4.89 1.44 2.88
CA PRO A 146 -6.20 0.97 2.45
C PRO A 146 -6.26 -0.55 2.39
N GLY A 147 -7.32 -1.14 2.98
CA GLY A 147 -7.47 -2.58 3.18
C GLY A 147 -7.23 -3.43 1.92
N LEU A 148 -7.37 -2.83 0.74
CA LEU A 148 -7.08 -3.43 -0.55
C LEU A 148 -5.60 -3.85 -0.75
N ILE A 149 -4.61 -3.13 -0.19
CA ILE A 149 -3.19 -3.56 -0.29
C ILE A 149 -2.95 -4.78 0.59
N LYS A 150 -3.54 -4.79 1.80
CA LYS A 150 -3.52 -5.94 2.69
C LYS A 150 -4.13 -7.15 2.00
N GLU A 151 -5.32 -7.00 1.41
CA GLU A 151 -6.00 -8.05 0.66
C GLU A 151 -5.15 -8.58 -0.50
N LYS A 152 -4.65 -7.70 -1.38
CA LYS A 152 -3.79 -8.11 -2.51
C LYS A 152 -2.57 -8.91 -2.05
N ARG A 153 -1.90 -8.46 -0.99
CA ARG A 153 -0.75 -9.17 -0.42
C ARG A 153 -1.16 -10.54 0.13
N THR A 154 -2.19 -10.58 0.97
CA THR A 154 -2.66 -11.82 1.59
C THR A 154 -3.07 -12.84 0.53
N THR A 155 -3.82 -12.44 -0.48
CA THR A 155 -4.24 -13.30 -1.59
C THR A 155 -3.05 -13.82 -2.38
N ALA A 156 -2.07 -12.97 -2.71
CA ALA A 156 -0.89 -13.38 -3.46
C ALA A 156 -0.03 -14.40 -2.69
N ILE A 157 0.23 -14.16 -1.40
CA ILE A 157 0.97 -15.09 -0.54
C ILE A 157 0.20 -16.41 -0.37
N ALA A 158 -1.11 -16.34 -0.10
CA ALA A 158 -1.96 -17.52 0.06
C ALA A 158 -1.94 -18.40 -1.19
N ASN A 159 -1.99 -17.80 -2.39
CA ASN A 159 -1.93 -18.52 -3.66
C ASN A 159 -0.61 -19.29 -3.85
N ILE A 160 0.54 -18.70 -3.49
CA ILE A 160 1.84 -19.40 -3.57
C ILE A 160 1.86 -20.57 -2.59
N LEU A 161 1.46 -20.35 -1.33
CA LEU A 161 1.42 -21.42 -0.33
C LEU A 161 0.47 -22.55 -0.75
N GLN A 162 -0.70 -22.22 -1.30
CA GLN A 162 -1.65 -23.20 -1.81
C GLN A 162 -1.05 -24.02 -2.96
N GLN A 163 -0.31 -23.40 -3.87
CA GLN A 163 0.37 -24.13 -4.95
C GLN A 163 1.46 -25.08 -4.43
N LEU A 164 2.25 -24.65 -3.43
CA LEU A 164 3.28 -25.49 -2.79
C LEU A 164 2.67 -26.72 -2.12
N HIS A 165 1.70 -26.53 -1.22
CA HIS A 165 1.04 -27.64 -0.53
C HIS A 165 0.26 -28.52 -1.52
N GLY A 166 -0.43 -27.91 -2.50
CA GLY A 166 -1.12 -28.67 -3.54
C GLY A 166 -0.17 -29.51 -4.41
N LYS A 167 1.08 -29.08 -4.61
CA LYS A 167 2.09 -29.91 -5.28
C LYS A 167 2.49 -31.12 -4.41
N LEU A 168 2.71 -30.93 -3.11
CA LEU A 168 2.99 -32.05 -2.20
C LEU A 168 1.86 -33.08 -2.22
N ASP A 169 0.60 -32.64 -2.14
CA ASP A 169 -0.57 -33.52 -2.21
C ASP A 169 -0.64 -34.28 -3.54
N ARG A 170 -0.33 -33.62 -4.65
CA ARG A 170 -0.26 -34.26 -5.96
C ARG A 170 0.87 -35.29 -6.03
N LEU A 171 2.06 -35.00 -5.50
CA LEU A 171 3.18 -35.93 -5.51
C LEU A 171 2.88 -37.21 -4.70
N LEU A 172 2.10 -37.11 -3.62
CA LEU A 172 1.66 -38.28 -2.85
C LEU A 172 0.65 -39.16 -3.59
N ARG A 173 -0.17 -38.57 -4.48
CA ARG A 173 -1.26 -39.26 -5.17
C ARG A 173 -0.97 -39.59 -6.64
N SER A 174 0.10 -39.04 -7.20
CA SER A 174 0.36 -39.02 -8.63
C SER A 174 0.94 -40.35 -9.13
N THR A 175 0.37 -40.84 -10.23
CA THR A 175 0.92 -41.88 -11.12
C THR A 175 1.55 -41.28 -12.37
N SER A 176 1.72 -39.95 -12.42
CA SER A 176 2.20 -39.22 -13.62
C SER A 176 3.68 -39.48 -13.93
N CYS A 177 4.41 -40.09 -13.00
CA CYS A 177 5.76 -40.59 -13.19
C CYS A 177 5.97 -41.85 -12.31
N THR A 178 7.20 -42.35 -12.23
CA THR A 178 7.51 -43.53 -11.41
C THR A 178 7.40 -43.24 -9.91
N PHE A 179 7.25 -44.30 -9.12
CA PHE A 179 7.20 -44.21 -7.66
C PHE A 179 8.47 -43.53 -7.09
N GLU A 180 9.64 -43.85 -7.65
CA GLU A 180 10.92 -43.26 -7.27
C GLU A 180 10.92 -41.75 -7.54
N CYS A 181 10.47 -41.34 -8.74
CA CYS A 181 10.36 -39.92 -9.08
C CYS A 181 9.47 -39.18 -8.08
N SER A 182 8.25 -39.67 -7.86
CA SER A 182 7.28 -39.02 -6.97
C SER A 182 7.82 -38.93 -5.53
N SER A 183 8.45 -40.00 -5.04
CA SER A 183 9.04 -40.06 -3.70
C SER A 183 10.21 -39.09 -3.53
N MET A 184 11.14 -39.07 -4.49
CA MET A 184 12.30 -38.16 -4.47
C MET A 184 11.86 -36.70 -4.58
N MET A 185 10.92 -36.39 -5.47
CA MET A 185 10.39 -35.04 -5.64
C MET A 185 9.62 -34.57 -4.39
N TYR A 186 8.83 -35.46 -3.77
CA TYR A 186 8.11 -35.16 -2.54
C TYR A 186 9.09 -34.87 -1.39
N GLY A 187 10.08 -35.74 -1.19
CA GLY A 187 11.09 -35.57 -0.15
C GLY A 187 11.90 -34.28 -0.34
N ALA A 188 12.32 -33.98 -1.57
CA ALA A 188 13.03 -32.75 -1.89
C ALA A 188 12.16 -31.51 -1.62
N LEU A 189 10.94 -31.45 -2.14
CA LEU A 189 10.06 -30.30 -1.94
C LEU A 189 9.73 -30.10 -0.45
N SER A 190 9.41 -31.18 0.26
CA SER A 190 9.13 -31.15 1.71
C SER A 190 10.33 -30.61 2.49
N THR A 191 11.54 -31.07 2.16
CA THR A 191 12.77 -30.61 2.80
C THR A 191 13.00 -29.11 2.56
N ARG A 192 12.83 -28.63 1.32
CA ARG A 192 12.98 -27.21 0.97
C ARG A 192 11.92 -26.32 1.62
N MET A 193 10.68 -26.79 1.69
CA MET A 193 9.59 -26.10 2.39
C MET A 193 9.83 -26.08 3.90
N HIS A 194 10.33 -27.16 4.50
CA HIS A 194 10.66 -27.24 5.91
C HIS A 194 11.79 -26.27 6.28
N SER A 195 12.89 -26.27 5.53
CA SER A 195 14.01 -25.34 5.76
C SER A 195 13.62 -23.87 5.60
N SER A 196 12.57 -23.59 4.81
CA SER A 196 12.04 -22.24 4.61
C SER A 196 10.92 -21.86 5.59
N GLY A 197 10.55 -22.74 6.54
CA GLY A 197 9.45 -22.50 7.48
C GLY A 197 8.06 -22.48 6.84
N LEU A 198 7.89 -23.12 5.68
CA LEU A 198 6.64 -23.13 4.90
C LEU A 198 5.83 -24.43 5.07
N LEU A 199 6.45 -25.51 5.57
CA LEU A 199 5.82 -26.83 5.65
C LEU A 199 4.94 -27.00 6.89
N TYR A 200 5.52 -26.82 8.09
CA TYR A 200 4.82 -26.98 9.36
C TYR A 200 5.47 -26.14 10.47
N PRO A 201 4.70 -25.37 11.27
CA PRO A 201 3.27 -25.09 11.07
C PRO A 201 3.06 -24.32 9.76
N ARG A 202 1.94 -24.58 9.07
CA ARG A 202 1.62 -23.88 7.83
C ARG A 202 1.41 -22.39 8.13
N PRO A 203 2.05 -21.46 7.39
CA PRO A 203 1.80 -20.04 7.59
C PRO A 203 0.32 -19.69 7.38
N VAL A 204 -0.24 -18.87 8.25
CA VAL A 204 -1.64 -18.42 8.22
C VAL A 204 -1.72 -16.91 8.04
N ALA A 205 -2.82 -16.44 7.44
CA ALA A 205 -3.07 -15.01 7.28
C ALA A 205 -3.05 -14.32 8.66
N PRO A 206 -2.45 -13.11 8.79
CA PRO A 206 -2.00 -12.21 7.73
C PRO A 206 -0.55 -12.45 7.23
N PHE A 207 0.03 -13.63 7.48
CA PHE A 207 1.37 -14.03 7.05
C PHE A 207 2.46 -13.10 7.59
N LEU A 208 2.46 -12.92 8.91
CA LEU A 208 3.43 -12.11 9.63
C LEU A 208 4.86 -12.56 9.32
N GLY A 209 5.75 -11.60 9.04
CA GLY A 209 7.16 -11.86 8.74
C GLY A 209 7.44 -12.29 7.30
N ILE A 210 6.42 -12.65 6.51
CA ILE A 210 6.57 -13.14 5.14
C ILE A 210 6.21 -12.04 4.15
N SER A 211 7.19 -11.55 3.38
CA SER A 211 6.90 -10.71 2.21
C SER A 211 6.70 -11.56 0.97
N HIS A 212 5.87 -11.08 0.04
CA HIS A 212 5.61 -11.77 -1.21
C HIS A 212 6.88 -11.90 -2.07
N GLU A 213 7.66 -10.82 -2.18
CA GLU A 213 8.91 -10.81 -2.95
C GLU A 213 9.90 -11.86 -2.43
N LYS A 214 10.11 -11.93 -1.10
CA LYS A 214 11.01 -12.92 -0.50
C LYS A 214 10.48 -14.33 -0.65
N LEU A 215 9.17 -14.54 -0.49
CA LEU A 215 8.56 -15.86 -0.69
C LEU A 215 8.75 -16.35 -2.13
N VAL A 216 8.50 -15.49 -3.13
CA VAL A 216 8.75 -15.81 -4.54
C VAL A 216 10.22 -16.16 -4.77
N GLN A 217 11.15 -15.34 -4.27
CA GLN A 217 12.59 -15.61 -4.40
C GLN A 217 13.00 -16.93 -3.74
N GLN A 218 12.48 -17.23 -2.55
CA GLN A 218 12.74 -18.48 -1.84
C GLN A 218 12.24 -19.66 -2.66
N VAL A 219 11.00 -19.64 -3.17
CA VAL A 219 10.46 -20.75 -3.97
C VAL A 219 11.22 -20.91 -5.29
N LEU A 220 11.62 -19.82 -5.95
CA LEU A 220 12.42 -19.88 -7.17
C LEU A 220 13.82 -20.48 -6.93
N SER A 221 14.34 -20.39 -5.70
CA SER A 221 15.61 -21.02 -5.32
C SER A 221 15.51 -22.52 -5.04
N PHE A 222 14.30 -23.09 -5.05
CA PHE A 222 14.14 -24.52 -4.80
C PHE A 222 14.68 -25.33 -5.98
N GLU A 223 15.76 -26.06 -5.72
CA GLU A 223 16.34 -26.96 -6.71
C GLU A 223 15.73 -28.37 -6.61
N PRO A 224 15.26 -28.95 -7.74
CA PRO A 224 14.83 -30.33 -7.78
C PRO A 224 16.05 -31.27 -7.69
N PRO A 225 15.87 -32.49 -7.14
CA PRO A 225 16.93 -33.48 -7.09
C PRO A 225 17.28 -33.96 -8.50
N LYS A 226 18.57 -34.19 -8.75
CA LYS A 226 19.05 -34.91 -9.95
C LYS A 226 19.25 -36.37 -9.56
N TRP A 227 18.67 -37.27 -10.32
CA TRP A 227 18.78 -38.70 -10.11
C TRP A 227 18.76 -39.44 -11.45
N TRP A 228 19.24 -40.67 -11.44
CA TRP A 228 19.35 -41.52 -12.62
C TRP A 228 18.57 -42.81 -12.37
N SER A 229 17.84 -43.26 -13.38
CA SER A 229 17.37 -44.65 -13.41
C SER A 229 18.55 -45.59 -13.66
N ALA A 230 18.36 -46.89 -13.44
CA ALA A 230 19.38 -47.89 -13.73
C ALA A 230 19.97 -47.67 -15.14
N PRO A 231 21.31 -47.64 -15.30
CA PRO A 231 21.94 -47.27 -16.55
C PRO A 231 21.58 -48.29 -17.63
N THR A 232 21.02 -47.81 -18.74
CA THR A 232 20.99 -48.58 -19.98
C THR A 232 22.25 -48.25 -20.78
N MET A 233 22.72 -49.16 -21.65
CA MET A 233 23.91 -48.93 -22.49
C MET A 233 23.85 -47.66 -23.36
N TYR A 234 22.69 -47.00 -23.46
CA TYR A 234 22.43 -45.90 -24.39
C TYR A 234 21.94 -44.60 -23.74
N ASP A 235 21.63 -44.56 -22.44
CA ASP A 235 21.17 -43.34 -21.77
C ASP A 235 21.79 -43.13 -20.38
N ASN A 236 22.61 -42.08 -20.27
CA ASN A 236 23.23 -41.61 -19.03
C ASN A 236 22.71 -40.22 -18.62
N ARG A 237 21.57 -39.79 -19.17
CA ARG A 237 20.98 -38.50 -18.82
C ARG A 237 20.25 -38.61 -17.48
N PRO A 238 20.27 -37.55 -16.65
CA PRO A 238 19.46 -37.51 -15.45
C PRO A 238 17.98 -37.60 -15.83
N HIS A 239 17.20 -38.27 -14.99
CA HIS A 239 15.77 -38.42 -15.20
C HIS A 239 15.11 -37.03 -15.40
N GLY A 240 14.34 -36.90 -16.47
CA GLY A 240 13.59 -35.70 -16.80
C GLY A 240 12.13 -36.02 -17.10
N CYS A 241 11.21 -35.36 -16.39
CA CYS A 241 9.79 -35.41 -16.68
C CYS A 241 9.12 -34.05 -16.42
N SER A 242 7.86 -33.89 -16.80
CA SER A 242 7.11 -32.65 -16.54
C SER A 242 6.96 -32.34 -15.04
N TRP A 243 7.24 -33.30 -14.16
CA TRP A 243 7.16 -33.18 -12.71
C TRP A 243 8.51 -33.03 -12.02
N SER A 244 9.63 -33.23 -12.72
CA SER A 244 10.99 -33.13 -12.16
C SER A 244 11.50 -31.69 -12.07
N SER A 245 10.59 -30.72 -11.99
CA SER A 245 10.89 -29.28 -11.93
C SER A 245 9.96 -28.57 -10.96
N PHE A 246 10.55 -27.65 -10.18
CA PHE A 246 9.85 -26.74 -9.30
C PHE A 246 9.53 -25.38 -9.95
N LYS A 247 10.06 -25.10 -11.15
CA LYS A 247 9.81 -23.83 -11.86
C LYS A 247 8.32 -23.49 -12.04
N PRO A 248 7.41 -24.45 -12.31
CA PRO A 248 5.99 -24.14 -12.45
C PRO A 248 5.28 -23.77 -11.14
N LEU A 249 5.90 -23.98 -9.96
CA LEU A 249 5.27 -23.73 -8.65
C LEU A 249 4.94 -22.26 -8.41
N VAL A 250 5.67 -21.38 -9.10
CA VAL A 250 5.46 -19.94 -9.05
C VAL A 250 4.76 -19.47 -10.34
N GLY A 251 4.66 -20.30 -11.38
CA GLY A 251 4.04 -19.95 -12.67
C GLY A 251 4.60 -18.63 -13.24
N ASN A 252 3.70 -17.72 -13.63
CA ASN A 252 4.01 -16.34 -14.02
C ASN A 252 4.05 -15.36 -12.83
N SER A 253 4.08 -15.86 -11.58
CA SER A 253 4.03 -14.97 -10.41
C SER A 253 5.32 -14.17 -10.37
N ASN A 254 5.18 -12.90 -10.71
CA ASN A 254 6.26 -11.94 -10.70
C ASN A 254 6.62 -11.65 -9.25
N THR A 255 7.88 -11.30 -8.94
CA THR A 255 8.27 -10.88 -7.58
C THR A 255 7.47 -9.67 -7.09
N VAL A 256 6.88 -8.93 -8.03
CA VAL A 256 6.13 -7.69 -7.84
C VAL A 256 4.62 -7.93 -8.00
N ILE A 257 3.86 -7.57 -6.97
CA ILE A 257 2.40 -7.46 -7.00
C ILE A 257 2.01 -6.17 -7.71
N SER A 258 1.03 -6.24 -8.61
CA SER A 258 0.54 -5.05 -9.30
C SER A 258 -0.02 -4.00 -8.33
N GLY A 259 0.38 -2.74 -8.56
CA GLY A 259 -0.14 -1.59 -7.83
C GLY A 259 -1.65 -1.39 -7.96
N LEU A 260 -2.18 -0.49 -7.14
CA LEU A 260 -3.59 -0.10 -7.17
C LEU A 260 -3.84 1.01 -8.19
N ASP A 261 -5.07 1.06 -8.71
CA ASP A 261 -5.56 2.15 -9.53
C ASP A 261 -6.48 3.04 -8.73
N LEU A 262 -6.29 4.37 -8.81
CA LEU A 262 -7.11 5.35 -8.11
C LEU A 262 -8.59 5.28 -8.52
N SER A 263 -8.87 4.92 -9.77
CA SER A 263 -10.24 4.71 -10.27
C SER A 263 -11.00 3.63 -9.50
N LYS A 264 -10.30 2.64 -8.93
CA LYS A 264 -10.90 1.57 -8.12
C LYS A 264 -11.12 1.97 -6.66
N MET A 265 -10.51 3.08 -6.21
CA MET A 265 -10.65 3.60 -4.85
C MET A 265 -11.89 4.49 -4.70
N GLY A 266 -12.26 5.25 -5.74
CA GLY A 266 -13.45 6.13 -5.72
C GLY A 266 -14.76 5.38 -5.48
N THR A 267 -14.86 4.12 -5.93
CA THR A 267 -16.03 3.25 -5.75
C THR A 267 -16.14 2.66 -4.33
N LEU A 268 -15.08 2.73 -3.52
CA LEU A 268 -15.01 2.17 -2.17
C LEU A 268 -15.26 3.24 -1.10
N CYS A 269 -14.79 4.48 -1.28
CA CYS A 269 -15.08 5.60 -0.37
C CYS A 269 -16.57 6.01 -0.36
N THR A 270 -17.35 5.65 -1.40
CA THR A 270 -18.81 5.81 -1.39
C THR A 270 -19.52 4.73 -0.57
N LYS A 271 -18.86 3.60 -0.28
CA LYS A 271 -19.39 2.50 0.54
C LYS A 271 -18.90 2.52 2.00
N ASN A 272 -17.68 2.97 2.26
CA ASN A 272 -17.12 3.10 3.61
C ASN A 272 -16.81 4.56 3.92
N LYS A 273 -17.81 5.30 4.43
CA LYS A 273 -17.64 6.66 4.96
C LYS A 273 -17.02 6.69 6.38
N THR A 274 -16.44 5.60 6.86
CA THR A 274 -16.07 5.44 8.28
C THR A 274 -14.59 5.15 8.57
N ASP A 275 -13.72 4.98 7.58
CA ASP A 275 -12.31 4.70 7.87
C ASP A 275 -11.46 5.95 7.68
N ILE A 276 -11.53 6.85 8.67
CA ILE A 276 -10.57 7.94 8.86
C ILE A 276 -9.24 7.30 9.23
N VAL A 277 -8.22 7.47 8.38
CA VAL A 277 -6.84 7.10 8.68
C VAL A 277 -6.35 8.00 9.81
N VAL A 278 -6.39 7.50 11.03
CA VAL A 278 -5.73 8.14 12.17
C VAL A 278 -4.24 7.84 12.05
N ALA A 279 -3.48 8.82 11.57
CA ALA A 279 -2.04 8.86 11.79
C ALA A 279 -1.83 9.44 13.20
N SER A 280 -1.27 8.62 14.10
CA SER A 280 -0.78 9.03 15.41
C SER A 280 0.48 9.88 15.30
#